data_AF-A0A7Y5Z628-F1
#
_entry.id   AF-A0A7Y5Z628-F1
#
_cell.length_a   1.000
_cell.length_b   1.000
_cell.length_c   1.000
_cell.angle_alpha   90.00
_cell.angle_beta   90.00
_cell.angle_gamma   90.00
#
_symmetry.space_group_name_H-M   'P 1'
#
loop_
_entity.id
_entity.type
_entity.pdbx_description
1 polymer ?
#
loop_
_entity_poly.entity_id
_entity_poly.type
_entity_poly.pdbx_seq_one_letter_code
_entity_poly.pdbx_strand_id
1 'polypeptide(L)'
;MKTFILILLGLASLPALALNQTRDQSKPTQASTLNCQPPTTAPAANASQDLFDQYSWQMFIAMNWPAQNGQRGDPDCSKQPGDAGYTVWQTYKTVEEIFLPQGANPGPWNTPQKAKSLGIINIAALKNSTQVNAVDQAVGGWLIDQAGNPTYYDISANENSYDYIVNNQYYNADVVSKANNISFPNGVIEIKSSWRILTTSDNASRYLTQLARVATFDDQGQRTGVTEAYLGLVGLHIITKVNGYPQWIWSTFEQIDNVPPKALVHGQWVDQPASGMAYSYFNANAPAASLNQSPCDWQTQGAHLVCVPKSGTTFQTPNPLNRVTPIAEVTDKVNADYRSNPDLQKSVLKYYQLITTQRPLMPDNPSNPLGQPTPSLSANVTMESYIQPNSSCMNCHSMATPVKSPYKSDFSYLFKFANSPVIKSIKDEE
;
A
#
# COMPACT_ATOMS: atom_id res chain seq x y z
N MET A 1 23.99 39.97 79.91
CA MET A 1 23.94 40.87 78.73
C MET A 1 25.18 40.57 77.91
N LYS A 2 25.02 40.26 76.61
CA LYS A 2 26.09 40.17 75.57
C LYS A 2 26.97 38.90 75.60
N THR A 3 27.19 38.12 74.52
CA THR A 3 26.79 38.19 73.10
C THR A 3 27.09 36.83 72.43
N PHE A 4 26.13 36.34 71.62
CA PHE A 4 26.17 35.36 70.51
C PHE A 4 27.26 34.27 70.44
N ILE A 5 26.80 33.02 70.59
CA ILE A 5 27.43 31.81 70.03
C ILE A 5 26.96 31.68 68.59
N LEU A 6 27.88 31.79 67.62
CA LEU A 6 27.65 31.40 66.23
C LEU A 6 27.79 29.87 66.14
N ILE A 7 26.69 29.15 65.95
CA ILE A 7 26.71 27.73 65.61
C ILE A 7 26.94 27.64 64.09
N LEU A 8 28.11 27.13 63.68
CA LEU A 8 28.32 26.68 62.30
C LEU A 8 27.45 25.45 62.04
N LEU A 9 26.39 25.62 61.24
CA LEU A 9 25.69 24.51 60.61
C LEU A 9 26.57 23.96 59.48
N GLY A 10 27.29 22.87 59.77
CA GLY A 10 27.88 22.04 58.73
C GLY A 10 26.77 21.38 57.92
N LEU A 11 26.57 21.84 56.69
CA LEU A 11 25.77 21.14 55.68
C LEU A 11 26.45 19.80 55.40
N ALA A 12 25.94 18.73 56.02
CA ALA A 12 26.24 17.37 55.59
C ALA A 12 25.57 17.17 54.21
N SER A 13 26.38 17.23 53.16
CA SER A 13 25.98 16.77 51.83
C SER A 13 25.72 15.26 51.89
N LEU A 14 24.45 14.88 51.92
CA LEU A 14 24.02 13.53 51.60
C LEU A 14 24.55 13.17 50.20
N PRO A 15 25.10 11.96 49.97
CA PRO A 15 25.41 11.55 48.61
C PRO A 15 24.10 11.50 47.84
N ALA A 16 24.00 12.30 46.78
CA ALA A 16 22.94 12.15 45.80
C ALA A 16 23.04 10.72 45.25
N LEU A 17 22.09 9.87 45.62
CA LEU A 17 21.77 8.65 44.89
C LEU A 17 21.29 9.09 43.51
N ALA A 18 22.25 9.30 42.59
CA ALA A 18 21.97 9.35 41.19
C ALA A 18 21.36 7.99 40.83
N LEU A 19 20.06 7.96 40.55
CA LEU A 19 19.48 6.88 39.77
C LEU A 19 20.25 6.87 38.44
N ASN A 20 21.21 5.97 38.31
CA ASN A 20 21.70 5.51 37.03
C ASN A 20 20.52 4.82 36.34
N GLN A 21 19.67 5.60 35.67
CA GLN A 21 18.95 5.10 34.51
C GLN A 21 20.02 4.81 33.47
N THR A 22 20.52 3.57 33.49
CA THR A 22 21.09 2.96 32.31
C THR A 22 20.03 3.03 31.23
N ARG A 23 20.06 4.09 30.42
CA ARG A 23 19.56 4.03 29.05
C ARG A 23 20.33 2.89 28.42
N ASP A 24 19.67 1.74 28.34
CA ASP A 24 20.10 0.67 27.49
C ASP A 24 19.99 1.22 26.07
N GLN A 25 21.08 1.84 25.59
CA GLN A 25 21.26 2.09 24.17
C GLN A 25 21.52 0.72 23.55
N SER A 26 20.44 -0.03 23.34
CA SER A 26 20.47 -1.17 22.44
C SER A 26 21.05 -0.67 21.11
N LYS A 27 22.24 -1.17 20.78
CA LYS A 27 22.80 -1.13 19.41
C LYS A 27 21.66 -1.42 18.40
N PRO A 28 21.71 -0.85 17.19
CA PRO A 28 20.80 -1.27 16.12
C PRO A 28 20.89 -2.78 16.03
N THR A 29 19.80 -3.47 16.35
CA THR A 29 19.74 -4.91 16.24
C THR A 29 19.86 -5.17 14.75
N GLN A 30 21.00 -5.72 14.35
CA GLN A 30 21.23 -6.19 12.98
C GLN A 30 19.97 -6.91 12.53
N ALA A 31 19.40 -6.52 11.37
CA ALA A 31 18.14 -7.07 10.86
C ALA A 31 18.14 -8.57 11.11
N SER A 32 17.24 -9.01 12.00
CA SER A 32 17.14 -10.39 12.47
C SER A 32 17.11 -11.35 11.28
N THR A 33 17.45 -12.61 11.53
CA THR A 33 17.20 -13.70 10.58
C THR A 33 15.84 -13.52 9.90
N LEU A 34 15.81 -13.53 8.57
CA LEU A 34 14.56 -13.36 7.82
C LEU A 34 13.59 -14.47 8.21
N ASN A 35 12.30 -14.13 8.31
CA ASN A 35 11.26 -15.07 8.71
C ASN A 35 10.23 -15.22 7.59
N CYS A 36 9.88 -16.47 7.27
CA CYS A 36 8.85 -16.79 6.29
C CYS A 36 7.44 -16.46 6.78
N GLN A 37 7.23 -16.36 8.09
CA GLN A 37 5.93 -16.08 8.70
C GLN A 37 5.79 -14.59 9.04
N PRO A 38 4.59 -14.00 8.84
CA PRO A 38 4.34 -12.63 9.25
C PRO A 38 4.43 -12.49 10.79
N PRO A 39 4.84 -11.31 11.30
CA PRO A 39 4.82 -11.03 12.73
C PRO A 39 3.41 -11.18 13.31
N THR A 40 3.29 -11.95 14.39
CA THR A 40 2.01 -12.27 15.05
C THR A 40 1.46 -11.15 15.92
N THR A 41 2.33 -10.23 16.36
CA THR A 41 1.99 -9.11 17.23
C THR A 41 2.59 -7.83 16.68
N ALA A 42 1.78 -6.78 16.57
CA ALA A 42 2.26 -5.44 16.24
C ALA A 42 2.95 -4.78 17.44
N PRO A 43 3.85 -3.80 17.22
CA PRO A 43 4.39 -2.97 18.29
C PRO A 43 3.28 -2.34 19.14
N ALA A 44 3.60 -1.88 20.36
CA ALA A 44 2.65 -1.12 21.17
C ALA A 44 2.30 0.23 20.51
N ALA A 45 1.12 0.79 20.77
CA ALA A 45 0.67 2.02 20.07
C ALA A 45 1.59 3.23 20.29
N ASN A 46 2.24 3.30 21.46
CA ASN A 46 3.22 4.32 21.82
C ASN A 46 4.66 3.98 21.39
N ALA A 47 4.88 2.88 20.68
CA ALA A 47 6.19 2.51 20.17
C ALA A 47 6.69 3.53 19.13
N SER A 48 8.00 3.62 19.01
CA SER A 48 8.68 4.48 18.06
C SER A 48 8.43 4.03 16.61
N GLN A 49 8.61 4.96 15.66
CA GLN A 49 8.34 4.70 14.23
C GLN A 49 9.19 3.54 13.68
N ASP A 50 10.45 3.45 14.09
CA ASP A 50 11.38 2.40 13.64
C ASP A 50 10.91 0.99 14.00
N LEU A 51 10.20 0.80 15.12
CA LEU A 51 9.63 -0.49 15.48
C LEU A 51 8.45 -0.89 14.57
N PHE A 52 7.63 0.08 14.18
CA PHE A 52 6.58 -0.14 13.17
C PHE A 52 7.15 -0.35 11.77
N ASP A 53 8.23 0.35 11.43
CA ASP A 53 8.91 0.18 10.15
C ASP A 53 9.57 -1.21 10.06
N GLN A 54 10.16 -1.71 11.17
CA GLN A 54 10.66 -3.09 11.27
C GLN A 54 9.53 -4.11 11.13
N TYR A 55 8.38 -3.89 11.79
CA TYR A 55 7.19 -4.72 11.63
C TYR A 55 6.74 -4.78 10.16
N SER A 56 6.71 -3.65 9.48
CA SER A 56 6.34 -3.59 8.05
C SER A 56 7.34 -4.27 7.14
N TRP A 57 8.64 -4.19 7.42
CA TRP A 57 9.65 -4.96 6.69
C TRP A 57 9.50 -6.48 6.90
N GLN A 58 9.21 -6.92 8.13
CA GLN A 58 8.93 -8.33 8.42
C GLN A 58 7.68 -8.80 7.66
N MET A 59 6.61 -8.01 7.64
CA MET A 59 5.43 -8.26 6.82
C MET A 59 5.79 -8.35 5.33
N PHE A 60 6.54 -7.38 4.80
CA PHE A 60 6.95 -7.34 3.39
C PHE A 60 7.75 -8.58 3.01
N ILE A 61 8.70 -9.01 3.84
CA ILE A 61 9.50 -10.21 3.60
C ILE A 61 8.63 -11.47 3.62
N ALA A 62 7.78 -11.64 4.64
CA ALA A 62 6.91 -12.81 4.75
C ALA A 62 5.92 -12.90 3.57
N MET A 63 5.32 -11.78 3.18
CA MET A 63 4.42 -11.74 2.03
C MET A 63 5.13 -12.03 0.71
N ASN A 64 6.41 -11.65 0.58
CA ASN A 64 7.21 -11.92 -0.60
C ASN A 64 8.01 -13.23 -0.53
N TRP A 65 7.77 -14.06 0.49
CA TRP A 65 8.35 -15.39 0.56
C TRP A 65 7.77 -16.28 -0.54
N PRO A 66 8.54 -17.20 -1.15
CA PRO A 66 7.98 -18.20 -2.05
C PRO A 66 6.82 -18.97 -1.40
N ALA A 67 5.70 -19.09 -2.11
CA ALA A 67 4.52 -19.79 -1.63
C ALA A 67 4.65 -21.31 -1.77
N GLN A 68 3.97 -22.03 -0.88
CA GLN A 68 3.78 -23.47 -0.96
C GLN A 68 2.90 -23.79 -2.17
N ASN A 69 3.35 -24.74 -3.01
CA ASN A 69 2.61 -25.10 -4.21
C ASN A 69 1.22 -25.66 -3.86
N GLY A 70 0.18 -25.09 -4.46
CA GLY A 70 -1.23 -25.49 -4.23
C GLY A 70 -1.84 -25.01 -2.92
N GLN A 71 -1.10 -24.30 -2.06
CA GLN A 71 -1.60 -23.71 -0.82
C GLN A 71 -1.44 -22.19 -0.90
N ARG A 72 -2.51 -21.51 -1.29
CA ARG A 72 -2.50 -20.06 -1.45
C ARG A 72 -2.31 -19.39 -0.09
N GLY A 73 -1.40 -18.44 -0.03
CA GLY A 73 -1.14 -17.64 1.16
C GLY A 73 -0.21 -18.29 2.19
N ASP A 74 0.18 -19.55 1.99
CA ASP A 74 1.10 -20.24 2.87
C ASP A 74 2.54 -20.16 2.31
N PRO A 75 3.54 -19.76 3.10
CA PRO A 75 4.93 -19.76 2.68
C PRO A 75 5.52 -21.18 2.66
N ASP A 76 6.36 -21.45 1.67
CA ASP A 76 7.29 -22.59 1.70
C ASP A 76 8.53 -22.19 2.51
N CYS A 77 8.51 -22.45 3.81
CA CYS A 77 9.62 -22.12 4.71
C CYS A 77 10.89 -22.98 4.49
N SER A 78 10.87 -23.94 3.55
CA SER A 78 12.10 -24.62 3.11
C SER A 78 12.89 -23.80 2.07
N LYS A 79 12.24 -22.79 1.46
CA LYS A 79 12.83 -21.85 0.51
C LYS A 79 13.27 -20.56 1.19
N GLN A 80 13.96 -19.71 0.42
CA GLN A 80 14.40 -18.38 0.80
C GLN A 80 13.85 -17.31 -0.16
N PRO A 81 13.79 -16.03 0.25
CA PRO A 81 13.45 -14.94 -0.65
C PRO A 81 14.36 -14.93 -1.89
N GLY A 82 13.76 -14.85 -3.07
CA GLY A 82 14.48 -14.89 -4.35
C GLY A 82 14.48 -16.26 -5.04
N ASP A 83 14.13 -17.34 -4.34
CA ASP A 83 13.89 -18.63 -4.98
C ASP A 83 12.70 -18.58 -5.94
N ALA A 84 12.68 -19.46 -6.93
CA ALA A 84 11.64 -19.50 -7.94
C ALA A 84 10.26 -19.88 -7.37
N GLY A 85 9.23 -19.24 -7.92
CA GLY A 85 7.82 -19.46 -7.60
C GLY A 85 7.08 -18.14 -7.44
N TYR A 86 5.75 -18.22 -7.34
CA TYR A 86 4.96 -17.08 -6.88
C TYR A 86 5.25 -16.81 -5.40
N THR A 87 5.21 -15.55 -5.01
CA THR A 87 5.24 -15.19 -3.60
C THR A 87 3.91 -15.47 -2.91
N VAL A 88 3.93 -15.55 -1.57
CA VAL A 88 2.73 -15.70 -0.72
C VAL A 88 1.60 -14.78 -1.18
N TRP A 89 1.85 -13.47 -1.29
CA TRP A 89 0.80 -12.53 -1.67
C TRP A 89 0.40 -12.65 -3.16
N GLN A 90 1.31 -13.04 -4.05
CA GLN A 90 0.95 -13.28 -5.46
C GLN A 90 -0.05 -14.43 -5.61
N THR A 91 -0.15 -15.31 -4.62
CA THR A 91 -1.15 -16.40 -4.58
C THR A 91 -2.49 -16.03 -3.96
N TYR A 92 -2.61 -14.87 -3.31
CA TYR A 92 -3.89 -14.38 -2.80
C TYR A 92 -4.95 -14.23 -3.90
N LYS A 93 -6.22 -14.32 -3.53
CA LYS A 93 -7.31 -14.08 -4.48
C LYS A 93 -7.44 -12.59 -4.76
N THR A 94 -7.47 -12.26 -6.04
CA THR A 94 -7.75 -10.91 -6.53
C THR A 94 -9.22 -10.55 -6.33
N VAL A 95 -9.57 -9.25 -6.37
CA VAL A 95 -10.97 -8.81 -6.34
C VAL A 95 -11.82 -9.47 -7.45
N GLU A 96 -11.24 -9.75 -8.62
CA GLU A 96 -11.92 -10.46 -9.71
C GLU A 96 -12.19 -11.94 -9.39
N GLU A 97 -11.38 -12.57 -8.54
CA GLU A 97 -11.58 -13.95 -8.07
C GLU A 97 -12.55 -14.02 -6.88
N ILE A 98 -12.67 -12.94 -6.10
CA ILE A 98 -13.55 -12.86 -4.91
C ILE A 98 -14.96 -12.43 -5.31
N PHE A 99 -15.09 -11.41 -6.16
CA PHE A 99 -16.35 -10.76 -6.50
C PHE A 99 -16.76 -11.11 -7.93
N LEU A 100 -17.19 -12.35 -8.12
CA LEU A 100 -17.59 -12.84 -9.43
C LEU A 100 -18.80 -12.10 -10.00
N PRO A 101 -18.95 -12.05 -11.34
CA PRO A 101 -20.15 -11.54 -11.98
C PRO A 101 -21.42 -12.16 -11.40
N GLN A 102 -22.50 -11.37 -11.38
CA GLN A 102 -23.82 -11.80 -10.87
C GLN A 102 -23.82 -12.19 -9.38
N GLY A 103 -22.82 -11.75 -8.60
CA GLY A 103 -22.73 -12.06 -7.17
C GLY A 103 -22.58 -13.56 -6.91
N ALA A 104 -21.98 -14.31 -7.85
CA ALA A 104 -21.78 -15.74 -7.72
C ALA A 104 -20.79 -16.09 -6.60
N ASN A 105 -21.00 -17.23 -5.95
CA ASN A 105 -20.09 -17.72 -4.92
C ASN A 105 -18.70 -18.01 -5.53
N PRO A 106 -17.61 -17.41 -5.01
CA PRO A 106 -16.25 -17.58 -5.54
C PRO A 106 -15.62 -18.96 -5.31
N GLY A 107 -16.32 -19.86 -4.60
CA GLY A 107 -15.89 -21.25 -4.36
C GLY A 107 -14.91 -21.38 -3.18
N PRO A 108 -14.10 -22.45 -3.13
CA PRO A 108 -13.10 -22.62 -2.07
C PRO A 108 -11.89 -21.69 -2.26
N TRP A 109 -11.14 -21.44 -1.18
CA TRP A 109 -9.92 -20.62 -1.20
C TRP A 109 -8.85 -21.19 -2.16
N ASN A 110 -8.48 -22.46 -2.00
CA ASN A 110 -7.41 -23.14 -2.75
C ASN A 110 -7.82 -23.60 -4.17
N THR A 111 -8.64 -22.84 -4.89
CA THR A 111 -8.84 -23.05 -6.34
C THR A 111 -7.56 -22.73 -7.13
N PRO A 112 -7.26 -23.44 -8.24
CA PRO A 112 -6.09 -23.14 -9.08
C PRO A 112 -5.97 -21.66 -9.44
N GLN A 113 -4.74 -21.13 -9.46
CA GLN A 113 -4.48 -19.75 -9.89
C GLN A 113 -4.92 -19.55 -11.34
N LYS A 114 -5.75 -18.53 -11.56
CA LYS A 114 -6.10 -18.06 -12.90
C LYS A 114 -5.03 -17.05 -13.35
N ALA A 115 -4.89 -16.89 -14.67
CA ALA A 115 -4.10 -15.79 -15.22
C ALA A 115 -4.69 -14.47 -14.70
N LYS A 116 -3.86 -13.67 -14.02
CA LYS A 116 -4.30 -12.37 -13.49
C LYS A 116 -4.61 -11.42 -14.63
N SER A 117 -5.70 -10.68 -14.49
CA SER A 117 -6.04 -9.56 -15.37
C SER A 117 -5.91 -8.28 -14.57
N LEU A 118 -5.01 -7.41 -15.00
CA LEU A 118 -4.75 -6.15 -14.31
C LEU A 118 -5.36 -4.98 -15.07
N GLY A 119 -5.98 -4.07 -14.32
CA GLY A 119 -6.59 -2.86 -14.83
C GLY A 119 -5.70 -1.63 -14.62
N ILE A 120 -6.02 -0.54 -15.31
CA ILE A 120 -5.50 0.78 -14.94
C ILE A 120 -6.45 1.41 -13.93
N ILE A 121 -5.92 2.34 -13.14
CA ILE A 121 -6.76 3.16 -12.29
C ILE A 121 -7.30 4.32 -13.13
N ASN A 122 -8.63 4.32 -13.32
CA ASN A 122 -9.37 5.39 -13.99
C ASN A 122 -10.36 5.98 -12.99
N ILE A 123 -9.92 6.91 -12.14
CA ILE A 123 -10.79 7.49 -11.10
C ILE A 123 -10.63 9.00 -11.01
N ALA A 124 -11.74 9.66 -11.29
CA ALA A 124 -12.15 10.82 -10.53
C ALA A 124 -13.12 10.38 -9.43
N ALA A 125 -12.69 10.47 -8.18
CA ALA A 125 -13.57 10.24 -7.04
C ALA A 125 -13.26 11.31 -5.99
N LEU A 126 -13.61 12.56 -6.31
CA LEU A 126 -13.88 13.56 -5.28
C LEU A 126 -15.15 14.39 -5.56
N LYS A 127 -15.88 14.19 -6.66
CA LYS A 127 -17.10 14.97 -6.93
C LYS A 127 -18.24 14.12 -7.52
N ASN A 128 -19.18 13.73 -6.65
CA ASN A 128 -20.58 13.44 -6.98
C ASN A 128 -20.89 12.44 -8.12
N SER A 129 -20.82 11.13 -7.87
CA SER A 129 -21.67 10.20 -8.62
C SER A 129 -22.23 9.08 -7.73
N THR A 130 -23.54 8.86 -7.87
CA THR A 130 -24.36 7.85 -7.18
C THR A 130 -24.14 6.42 -7.70
N GLN A 131 -23.13 6.21 -8.54
CA GLN A 131 -22.59 4.90 -8.88
C GLN A 131 -21.07 5.01 -8.83
N VAL A 132 -20.50 4.18 -7.97
CA VAL A 132 -19.10 4.19 -7.60
C VAL A 132 -18.54 2.85 -8.06
N ASN A 133 -17.81 2.86 -9.17
CA ASN A 133 -17.06 1.69 -9.62
C ASN A 133 -15.81 1.54 -8.74
N ALA A 134 -15.42 0.30 -8.49
CA ALA A 134 -14.43 -0.16 -7.51
C ALA A 134 -12.96 0.27 -7.76
N VAL A 135 -12.80 1.29 -8.61
CA VAL A 135 -11.64 2.12 -8.85
C VAL A 135 -10.99 2.64 -7.55
N ASP A 136 -11.80 3.30 -6.72
CA ASP A 136 -11.57 4.40 -5.75
C ASP A 136 -10.27 4.53 -4.92
N GLN A 137 -9.34 3.60 -4.98
CA GLN A 137 -8.21 3.53 -4.07
C GLN A 137 -6.94 4.27 -4.53
N ALA A 138 -6.79 4.70 -5.80
CA ALA A 138 -5.75 5.67 -6.20
C ALA A 138 -6.37 6.93 -6.81
N VAL A 139 -5.70 8.06 -6.67
CA VAL A 139 -6.28 9.36 -7.02
C VAL A 139 -5.52 9.98 -8.19
N GLY A 140 -6.26 10.38 -9.23
CA GLY A 140 -5.79 11.40 -10.17
C GLY A 140 -5.46 10.94 -11.59
N GLY A 141 -5.91 9.78 -12.05
CA GLY A 141 -5.97 9.46 -13.48
C GLY A 141 -4.82 8.59 -13.96
N TRP A 142 -4.51 8.67 -15.25
CA TRP A 142 -3.49 7.82 -15.87
C TRP A 142 -2.12 8.05 -15.23
N LEU A 143 -1.34 6.98 -15.13
CA LEU A 143 0.07 7.03 -14.80
C LEU A 143 0.85 6.32 -15.89
N ILE A 144 1.63 7.08 -16.64
CA ILE A 144 2.43 6.63 -17.77
C ILE A 144 3.91 6.73 -17.38
N ASP A 145 4.63 5.62 -17.48
CA ASP A 145 6.05 5.55 -17.17
C ASP A 145 6.93 6.28 -18.22
N GLN A 146 8.22 6.44 -17.95
CA GLN A 146 9.16 7.10 -18.86
C GLN A 146 9.40 6.34 -20.17
N ALA A 147 8.93 5.09 -20.28
CA ALA A 147 8.93 4.31 -21.51
C ALA A 147 7.60 4.42 -22.29
N GLY A 148 6.66 5.28 -21.84
CA GLY A 148 5.37 5.49 -22.49
C GLY A 148 4.34 4.41 -22.20
N ASN A 149 4.57 3.55 -21.19
CA ASN A 149 3.67 2.45 -20.85
C ASN A 149 2.78 2.80 -19.65
N PRO A 150 1.52 2.31 -19.61
CA PRO A 150 0.66 2.51 -18.46
C PRO A 150 1.11 1.73 -17.24
N THR A 151 0.88 2.31 -16.06
CA THR A 151 0.93 1.60 -14.79
C THR A 151 -0.39 0.88 -14.55
N TYR A 152 -0.29 -0.40 -14.24
CA TYR A 152 -1.41 -1.28 -13.93
C TYR A 152 -1.49 -1.57 -12.44
N TYR A 153 -2.67 -1.94 -11.97
CA TYR A 153 -2.93 -2.13 -10.55
C TYR A 153 -3.72 -3.41 -10.29
N ASP A 154 -3.50 -3.97 -9.12
CA ASP A 154 -4.22 -5.15 -8.62
C ASP A 154 -4.54 -4.98 -7.14
N ILE A 155 -5.68 -5.55 -6.72
CA ILE A 155 -6.09 -5.64 -5.32
C ILE A 155 -6.35 -7.10 -5.01
N SER A 156 -5.74 -7.61 -3.95
CA SER A 156 -5.91 -8.98 -3.49
C SER A 156 -6.03 -9.04 -1.98
N ALA A 157 -6.59 -10.14 -1.47
CA ALA A 157 -6.82 -10.31 -0.04
C ALA A 157 -6.46 -11.72 0.41
N ASN A 158 -5.98 -11.85 1.65
CA ASN A 158 -5.62 -13.14 2.23
C ASN A 158 -6.85 -14.01 2.57
N GLU A 159 -6.61 -15.26 2.97
CA GLU A 159 -7.66 -16.23 3.31
C GLU A 159 -8.61 -15.72 4.40
N ASN A 160 -8.10 -15.08 5.46
CA ASN A 160 -8.95 -14.52 6.52
C ASN A 160 -9.94 -13.47 5.98
N SER A 161 -9.50 -12.63 5.04
CA SER A 161 -10.38 -11.64 4.39
C SER A 161 -11.40 -12.34 3.51
N TYR A 162 -10.95 -13.33 2.74
CA TYR A 162 -11.79 -14.14 1.87
C TYR A 162 -12.90 -14.85 2.63
N ASP A 163 -12.54 -15.56 3.70
CA ASP A 163 -13.47 -16.32 4.53
C ASP A 163 -14.50 -15.40 5.18
N TYR A 164 -14.09 -14.22 5.66
CA TYR A 164 -15.04 -13.24 6.17
C TYR A 164 -16.05 -12.81 5.09
N ILE A 165 -15.58 -12.51 3.87
CA ILE A 165 -16.45 -12.11 2.76
C ILE A 165 -17.39 -13.25 2.37
N VAL A 166 -16.89 -14.47 2.24
CA VAL A 166 -17.66 -15.63 1.78
C VAL A 166 -18.68 -16.09 2.82
N ASN A 167 -18.27 -16.21 4.09
CA ASN A 167 -19.14 -16.67 5.17
C ASN A 167 -20.32 -15.72 5.43
N ASN A 168 -20.13 -14.42 5.18
CA ASN A 168 -21.20 -13.41 5.28
C ASN A 168 -21.93 -13.17 3.94
N GLN A 169 -21.56 -13.88 2.87
CA GLN A 169 -22.07 -13.66 1.50
C GLN A 169 -21.89 -12.22 0.98
N TYR A 170 -20.90 -11.50 1.50
CA TYR A 170 -20.64 -10.10 1.13
C TYR A 170 -20.03 -9.91 -0.27
N TYR A 171 -19.77 -11.01 -0.99
CA TYR A 171 -19.52 -10.96 -2.44
C TYR A 171 -20.78 -10.58 -3.26
N ASN A 172 -21.97 -10.71 -2.66
CA ASN A 172 -23.25 -10.33 -3.26
C ASN A 172 -23.64 -8.90 -2.85
N ALA A 173 -23.81 -8.01 -3.84
CA ALA A 173 -24.16 -6.60 -3.62
C ALA A 173 -25.48 -6.41 -2.87
N ASP A 174 -26.48 -7.28 -3.10
CA ASP A 174 -27.81 -7.17 -2.49
C ASP A 174 -27.79 -7.58 -1.01
N VAL A 175 -26.76 -8.31 -0.59
CA VAL A 175 -26.49 -8.68 0.81
C VAL A 175 -25.69 -7.58 1.48
N VAL A 176 -24.50 -7.26 0.95
CA VAL A 176 -23.57 -6.32 1.59
C VAL A 176 -24.12 -4.88 1.64
N SER A 177 -24.98 -4.49 0.69
CA SER A 177 -25.63 -3.17 0.71
C SER A 177 -26.55 -2.96 1.92
N LYS A 178 -27.05 -4.05 2.53
CA LYS A 178 -27.92 -4.02 3.72
C LYS A 178 -27.14 -4.19 5.02
N ALA A 179 -25.85 -4.51 4.95
CA ALA A 179 -25.01 -4.65 6.13
C ALA A 179 -24.75 -3.28 6.77
N ASN A 180 -24.94 -3.19 8.08
CA ASN A 180 -24.74 -1.97 8.87
C ASN A 180 -23.65 -2.11 9.95
N ASN A 181 -23.04 -3.29 10.06
CA ASN A 181 -21.98 -3.60 11.03
C ASN A 181 -20.93 -4.53 10.42
N ILE A 182 -20.27 -4.08 9.35
CA ILE A 182 -19.11 -4.78 8.80
C ILE A 182 -17.94 -4.55 9.77
N SER A 183 -17.31 -5.65 10.19
CA SER A 183 -16.16 -5.67 11.08
C SER A 183 -15.36 -6.93 10.80
N PHE A 184 -14.22 -6.77 10.12
CA PHE A 184 -13.31 -7.87 9.84
C PHE A 184 -12.69 -8.42 11.14
N PRO A 185 -12.36 -9.72 11.19
CA PRO A 185 -11.57 -10.28 12.28
C PRO A 185 -10.11 -9.80 12.21
N ASN A 186 -9.35 -10.02 13.29
CA ASN A 186 -7.90 -9.83 13.24
C ASN A 186 -7.26 -10.84 12.28
N GLY A 187 -6.11 -10.47 11.72
CA GLY A 187 -5.34 -11.29 10.78
C GLY A 187 -5.77 -11.13 9.32
N VAL A 188 -6.69 -10.22 9.00
CA VAL A 188 -6.99 -9.88 7.61
C VAL A 188 -5.87 -9.03 7.02
N ILE A 189 -5.51 -9.31 5.77
CA ILE A 189 -4.51 -8.59 5.00
C ILE A 189 -5.10 -8.29 3.62
N GLU A 190 -5.05 -7.02 3.24
CA GLU A 190 -5.33 -6.55 1.90
C GLU A 190 -4.03 -6.03 1.27
N ILE A 191 -3.84 -6.36 0.00
CA ILE A 191 -2.71 -5.93 -0.80
C ILE A 191 -3.24 -5.12 -1.95
N LYS A 192 -2.70 -3.91 -2.11
CA LYS A 192 -2.83 -3.13 -3.34
C LYS A 192 -1.46 -3.01 -3.97
N SER A 193 -1.36 -3.20 -5.27
CA SER A 193 -0.09 -3.21 -5.98
C SER A 193 -0.16 -2.39 -7.26
N SER A 194 0.96 -1.79 -7.64
CA SER A 194 1.16 -1.07 -8.90
C SER A 194 2.31 -1.71 -9.68
N TRP A 195 2.12 -1.81 -10.99
CA TRP A 195 2.94 -2.61 -11.89
C TRP A 195 3.24 -1.85 -13.17
N ARG A 196 4.48 -1.92 -13.66
CA ARG A 196 4.83 -1.42 -14.99
C ARG A 196 5.15 -2.56 -15.94
N ILE A 197 4.98 -2.33 -17.24
CA ILE A 197 5.44 -3.25 -18.28
C ILE A 197 6.98 -3.22 -18.31
N LEU A 198 7.60 -4.39 -18.25
CA LEU A 198 9.04 -4.55 -18.46
C LEU A 198 9.28 -4.88 -19.94
N THR A 199 10.09 -4.04 -20.58
CA THR A 199 10.53 -4.18 -21.96
C THR A 199 11.91 -4.84 -22.03
N THR A 200 12.40 -5.11 -23.24
CA THR A 200 13.75 -5.64 -23.44
C THR A 200 14.86 -4.66 -23.02
N SER A 201 14.55 -3.38 -22.83
CA SER A 201 15.49 -2.39 -22.30
C SER A 201 15.55 -2.35 -20.76
N ASP A 202 14.61 -2.99 -20.07
CA ASP A 202 14.58 -2.99 -18.61
C ASP A 202 15.42 -4.15 -18.02
N ASN A 203 16.03 -3.91 -16.87
CA ASN A 203 16.69 -4.97 -16.12
C ASN A 203 15.70 -5.68 -15.19
N ALA A 204 15.03 -6.71 -15.71
CA ALA A 204 14.02 -7.47 -14.96
C ALA A 204 14.53 -8.10 -13.65
N SER A 205 15.84 -8.36 -13.52
CA SER A 205 16.44 -8.90 -12.28
C SER A 205 16.36 -7.94 -11.07
N ARG A 206 15.91 -6.71 -11.29
CA ARG A 206 15.67 -5.70 -10.25
C ARG A 206 14.23 -5.67 -9.74
N TYR A 207 13.34 -6.46 -10.34
CA TYR A 207 11.91 -6.41 -10.06
C TYR A 207 11.41 -7.76 -9.53
N LEU A 208 10.37 -7.67 -8.71
CA LEU A 208 9.49 -8.80 -8.48
C LEU A 208 8.55 -8.83 -9.68
N THR A 209 8.44 -9.98 -10.32
CA THR A 209 7.79 -10.06 -11.63
C THR A 209 6.59 -10.98 -11.64
N GLN A 210 5.70 -10.74 -12.60
CA GLN A 210 4.62 -11.66 -12.94
C GLN A 210 4.25 -11.52 -14.41
N LEU A 211 3.70 -12.58 -14.99
CA LEU A 211 2.95 -12.50 -16.24
C LEU A 211 1.48 -12.21 -15.92
N ALA A 212 0.88 -11.29 -16.65
CA ALA A 212 -0.53 -10.98 -16.52
C ALA A 212 -1.12 -10.54 -17.85
N ARG A 213 -2.45 -10.62 -17.95
CA ARG A 213 -3.22 -9.95 -18.98
C ARG A 213 -3.44 -8.50 -18.57
N VAL A 214 -3.22 -7.57 -19.49
CA VAL A 214 -3.37 -6.13 -19.27
C VAL A 214 -4.21 -5.52 -20.38
N ALA A 215 -5.04 -4.52 -20.04
CA ALA A 215 -5.79 -3.77 -21.04
C ALA A 215 -4.86 -2.94 -21.95
N THR A 216 -5.14 -2.88 -23.25
CA THR A 216 -4.46 -2.00 -24.21
C THR A 216 -5.33 -0.80 -24.54
N PHE A 217 -4.69 0.32 -24.92
CA PHE A 217 -5.35 1.61 -25.13
C PHE A 217 -4.81 2.33 -26.37
N ASP A 218 -5.61 3.22 -26.95
CA ASP A 218 -5.18 4.19 -27.96
C ASP A 218 -4.61 5.47 -27.31
N ASP A 219 -4.22 6.46 -28.13
CA ASP A 219 -3.60 7.71 -27.70
C ASP A 219 -4.53 8.60 -26.86
N GLN A 220 -5.84 8.36 -26.95
CA GLN A 220 -6.89 9.04 -26.20
C GLN A 220 -7.28 8.25 -24.94
N GLY A 221 -6.57 7.15 -24.64
CA GLY A 221 -6.82 6.28 -23.49
C GLY A 221 -8.12 5.49 -23.59
N GLN A 222 -8.67 5.32 -24.80
CA GLN A 222 -9.77 4.41 -25.03
C GLN A 222 -9.25 2.99 -25.09
N ARG A 223 -9.91 2.08 -24.39
CA ARG A 223 -9.52 0.67 -24.37
C ARG A 223 -9.73 0.05 -25.76
N THR A 224 -8.65 -0.49 -26.31
CA THR A 224 -8.62 -1.14 -27.64
C THR A 224 -8.57 -2.66 -27.56
N GLY A 225 -8.21 -3.23 -26.40
CA GLY A 225 -8.12 -4.68 -26.25
C GLY A 225 -7.49 -5.13 -24.93
N VAL A 226 -6.90 -6.32 -24.97
CA VAL A 226 -6.15 -6.96 -23.89
C VAL A 226 -4.97 -7.71 -24.49
N THR A 227 -3.79 -7.63 -23.87
CA THR A 227 -2.59 -8.39 -24.24
C THR A 227 -1.99 -9.06 -23.02
N GLU A 228 -1.15 -10.07 -23.21
CA GLU A 228 -0.24 -10.54 -22.14
C GLU A 228 0.96 -9.59 -22.03
N ALA A 229 1.41 -9.35 -20.81
CA ALA A 229 2.57 -8.51 -20.51
C ALA A 229 3.40 -9.10 -19.37
N TYR A 230 4.71 -8.90 -19.46
CA TYR A 230 5.64 -9.19 -18.37
C TYR A 230 5.80 -7.93 -17.51
N LEU A 231 5.43 -8.04 -16.23
CA LEU A 231 5.28 -6.90 -15.35
C LEU A 231 6.32 -6.91 -14.24
N GLY A 232 6.75 -5.72 -13.84
CA GLY A 232 7.59 -5.47 -12.66
C GLY A 232 6.83 -4.66 -11.61
N LEU A 233 6.87 -5.12 -10.36
CA LEU A 233 6.24 -4.43 -9.24
C LEU A 233 6.95 -3.10 -8.99
N VAL A 234 6.19 -2.00 -8.94
CA VAL A 234 6.71 -0.65 -8.69
C VAL A 234 6.21 -0.07 -7.37
N GLY A 235 5.08 -0.53 -6.84
CA GLY A 235 4.58 -0.10 -5.55
C GLY A 235 3.68 -1.15 -4.90
N LEU A 236 3.69 -1.19 -3.57
CA LEU A 236 2.94 -2.17 -2.79
C LEU A 236 2.43 -1.55 -1.50
N HIS A 237 1.12 -1.65 -1.27
CA HIS A 237 0.50 -1.42 0.03
C HIS A 237 0.19 -2.76 0.69
N ILE A 238 0.62 -2.90 1.94
CA ILE A 238 0.25 -4.02 2.83
C ILE A 238 -0.59 -3.43 3.95
N ILE A 239 -1.85 -3.83 3.99
CA ILE A 239 -2.89 -3.26 4.84
C ILE A 239 -3.37 -4.38 5.75
N THR A 240 -3.15 -4.27 7.06
CA THR A 240 -3.37 -5.39 7.99
C THR A 240 -4.18 -4.99 9.21
N LYS A 241 -5.20 -5.78 9.55
CA LYS A 241 -5.94 -5.64 10.81
C LYS A 241 -5.33 -6.58 11.84
N VAL A 242 -4.88 -6.02 12.95
CA VAL A 242 -4.20 -6.77 14.01
C VAL A 242 -4.78 -6.43 15.37
N ASN A 243 -4.62 -7.34 16.33
CA ASN A 243 -5.13 -7.16 17.68
C ASN A 243 -4.59 -5.86 18.30
N GLY A 244 -5.48 -5.07 18.91
CA GLY A 244 -5.14 -3.74 19.45
C GLY A 244 -5.14 -2.60 18.44
N TYR A 245 -5.41 -2.86 17.15
CA TYR A 245 -5.42 -1.85 16.09
C TYR A 245 -6.71 -1.92 15.25
N PRO A 246 -7.86 -1.46 15.80
CA PRO A 246 -9.14 -1.50 15.09
C PRO A 246 -9.17 -0.64 13.81
N GLN A 247 -8.28 0.34 13.65
CA GLN A 247 -8.14 1.18 12.44
C GLN A 247 -7.03 0.72 11.49
N TRP A 248 -6.52 -0.51 11.70
CA TRP A 248 -5.55 -1.21 10.86
C TRP A 248 -4.17 -0.53 10.83
N ILE A 249 -3.17 -1.24 10.33
CA ILE A 249 -1.80 -0.75 10.10
C ILE A 249 -1.54 -0.78 8.59
N TRP A 250 -0.91 0.30 8.09
CA TRP A 250 -0.73 0.58 6.69
C TRP A 250 0.76 0.67 6.37
N SER A 251 1.26 -0.23 5.54
CA SER A 251 2.67 -0.26 5.13
C SER A 251 2.76 0.03 3.64
N THR A 252 3.58 1.00 3.23
CA THR A 252 3.74 1.34 1.82
C THR A 252 5.19 1.19 1.37
N PHE A 253 5.41 0.38 0.33
CA PHE A 253 6.71 0.07 -0.25
C PHE A 253 6.77 0.53 -1.70
N GLU A 254 7.96 0.92 -2.13
CA GLU A 254 8.25 1.30 -3.50
C GLU A 254 9.48 0.59 -4.02
N GLN A 255 9.51 0.37 -5.34
CA GLN A 255 10.72 0.00 -6.05
C GLN A 255 11.65 1.23 -6.15
N ILE A 256 12.94 1.06 -5.86
CA ILE A 256 13.89 2.18 -5.66
C ILE A 256 14.21 2.97 -6.94
N ASP A 257 13.94 2.40 -8.11
CA ASP A 257 14.13 3.00 -9.43
C ASP A 257 12.86 3.71 -9.92
N ASN A 258 11.85 3.93 -9.07
CA ASN A 258 10.70 4.77 -9.46
C ASN A 258 11.09 6.23 -9.63
N VAL A 259 11.69 6.81 -8.59
CA VAL A 259 12.13 8.21 -8.49
C VAL A 259 13.41 8.27 -7.66
N PRO A 260 14.28 9.29 -7.85
CA PRO A 260 15.49 9.43 -7.06
C PRO A 260 15.20 9.69 -5.57
N PRO A 261 16.15 9.34 -4.67
CA PRO A 261 16.09 9.77 -3.28
C PRO A 261 16.26 11.29 -3.18
N LYS A 262 15.87 11.85 -2.03
CA LYS A 262 16.10 13.27 -1.73
C LYS A 262 17.17 13.42 -0.66
N ALA A 263 17.97 14.48 -0.79
CA ALA A 263 18.90 14.92 0.25
C ALA A 263 18.64 16.37 0.63
N LEU A 264 18.90 16.70 1.90
CA LEU A 264 18.82 18.08 2.38
C LEU A 264 20.11 18.81 2.01
N VAL A 265 20.04 19.70 1.02
CA VAL A 265 21.17 20.51 0.55
C VAL A 265 20.85 21.98 0.82
N HIS A 266 21.65 22.64 1.67
CA HIS A 266 21.43 24.03 2.10
C HIS A 266 20.00 24.30 2.62
N GLY A 267 19.44 23.34 3.37
CA GLY A 267 18.10 23.46 3.95
C GLY A 267 16.94 23.25 2.97
N GLN A 268 17.23 22.82 1.73
CA GLN A 268 16.22 22.47 0.72
C GLN A 268 16.34 21.00 0.35
N TRP A 269 15.20 20.33 0.17
CA TRP A 269 15.17 18.95 -0.28
C TRP A 269 15.34 18.88 -1.80
N VAL A 270 16.42 18.24 -2.24
CA VAL A 270 16.81 18.15 -3.65
C VAL A 270 16.89 16.69 -4.08
N ASP A 271 16.30 16.37 -5.23
CA ASP A 271 16.40 15.05 -5.86
C ASP A 271 17.86 14.69 -6.20
N GLN A 272 18.28 13.48 -5.89
CA GLN A 272 19.65 12.96 -6.09
C GLN A 272 19.66 11.79 -7.09
N PRO A 273 19.44 12.05 -8.39
CA PRO A 273 19.46 10.98 -9.39
C PRO A 273 20.85 10.36 -9.52
N ALA A 274 20.91 9.03 -9.47
CA ALA A 274 22.14 8.29 -9.70
C ALA A 274 22.55 8.37 -11.18
N SER A 275 23.83 8.62 -11.43
CA SER A 275 24.37 8.67 -12.79
C SER A 275 24.15 7.34 -13.51
N GLY A 276 23.65 7.40 -14.75
CA GLY A 276 23.37 6.21 -15.57
C GLY A 276 22.13 5.41 -15.17
N MET A 277 21.36 5.86 -14.17
CA MET A 277 20.11 5.20 -13.78
C MET A 277 18.93 5.77 -14.58
N ALA A 278 18.19 4.89 -15.25
CA ALA A 278 16.90 5.21 -15.85
C ALA A 278 15.80 4.97 -14.81
N TYR A 279 15.23 6.05 -14.28
CA TYR A 279 14.10 5.97 -13.36
C TYR A 279 12.79 5.75 -14.12
N SER A 280 11.90 4.94 -13.53
CA SER A 280 10.63 4.54 -14.16
C SER A 280 9.67 5.72 -14.32
N TYR A 281 9.69 6.70 -13.42
CA TYR A 281 8.74 7.82 -13.43
C TYR A 281 9.39 9.21 -13.29
N PHE A 282 10.72 9.30 -13.14
CA PHE A 282 11.39 10.59 -12.96
C PHE A 282 12.01 11.11 -14.26
N ASN A 283 11.87 12.42 -14.49
CA ASN A 283 12.50 13.14 -15.60
C ASN A 283 13.19 14.41 -15.08
N ALA A 284 14.52 14.45 -15.15
CA ALA A 284 15.32 15.57 -14.65
C ALA A 284 15.08 16.90 -15.42
N ASN A 285 14.58 16.82 -16.64
CA ASN A 285 14.29 17.97 -17.50
C ASN A 285 12.83 18.43 -17.41
N ALA A 286 12.00 17.76 -16.61
CA ALA A 286 10.60 18.13 -16.46
C ALA A 286 10.47 19.50 -15.75
N PRO A 287 9.69 20.45 -16.28
CA PRO A 287 9.40 21.69 -15.58
C PRO A 287 8.74 21.42 -14.22
N ALA A 288 9.12 22.17 -13.19
CA ALA A 288 8.60 21.99 -11.83
C ALA A 288 7.05 22.01 -11.77
N ALA A 289 6.41 22.84 -12.60
CA ALA A 289 4.95 22.94 -12.68
C ALA A 289 4.26 21.71 -13.29
N SER A 290 5.01 20.81 -13.94
CA SER A 290 4.49 19.56 -14.52
C SER A 290 4.64 18.36 -13.59
N LEU A 291 5.47 18.47 -12.54
CA LEU A 291 5.73 17.38 -11.61
C LEU A 291 4.46 17.03 -10.82
N ASN A 292 4.19 15.73 -10.70
CA ASN A 292 3.04 15.19 -9.95
C ASN A 292 1.71 15.85 -10.35
N GLN A 293 1.55 16.20 -11.62
CA GLN A 293 0.30 16.73 -12.15
C GLN A 293 -0.44 15.63 -12.91
N SER A 294 -1.73 15.47 -12.57
CA SER A 294 -2.62 14.61 -13.33
C SER A 294 -2.64 15.03 -14.81
N PRO A 295 -2.51 14.11 -15.77
CA PRO A 295 -2.67 14.41 -17.19
C PRO A 295 -4.13 14.61 -17.59
N CYS A 296 -5.08 14.38 -16.67
CA CYS A 296 -6.50 14.33 -16.96
C CYS A 296 -7.21 15.66 -16.65
N ASP A 297 -7.98 16.14 -17.63
CA ASP A 297 -9.15 16.98 -17.42
C ASP A 297 -10.37 16.06 -17.30
N TRP A 298 -10.91 15.95 -16.09
CA TRP A 298 -12.01 15.03 -15.81
C TRP A 298 -13.33 15.57 -16.35
N GLN A 299 -14.00 14.77 -17.18
CA GLN A 299 -15.28 15.11 -17.77
C GLN A 299 -16.33 14.05 -17.46
N THR A 300 -17.55 14.49 -17.15
CA THR A 300 -18.69 13.59 -16.97
C THR A 300 -19.21 13.15 -18.34
N GLN A 301 -19.18 11.83 -18.59
CA GLN A 301 -19.76 11.17 -19.75
C GLN A 301 -20.78 10.13 -19.27
N GLY A 302 -22.06 10.47 -19.35
CA GLY A 302 -23.13 9.65 -18.76
C GLY A 302 -23.00 9.54 -17.23
N ALA A 303 -22.98 8.31 -16.71
CA ALA A 303 -22.79 8.05 -15.28
C ALA A 303 -21.31 7.97 -14.85
N HIS A 304 -20.38 8.15 -15.79
CA HIS A 304 -18.95 7.95 -15.55
C HIS A 304 -18.17 9.25 -15.69
N LEU A 305 -17.13 9.41 -14.87
CA LEU A 305 -16.10 10.40 -15.12
C LEU A 305 -15.01 9.75 -15.97
N VAL A 306 -14.69 10.39 -17.08
CA VAL A 306 -13.69 9.92 -18.04
C VAL A 306 -12.53 10.90 -18.01
N CYS A 307 -11.31 10.36 -17.94
CA CYS A 307 -10.10 11.16 -18.14
C CYS A 307 -10.05 11.59 -19.60
N VAL A 308 -10.07 12.91 -19.84
CA VAL A 308 -9.73 13.48 -21.13
C VAL A 308 -8.32 14.07 -20.99
N PRO A 309 -7.35 13.67 -21.84
CA PRO A 309 -6.00 14.21 -21.73
C PRO A 309 -5.98 15.72 -21.89
N LYS A 310 -5.22 16.41 -21.04
CA LYS A 310 -4.94 17.84 -21.15
C LYS A 310 -4.31 18.15 -22.51
N SER A 311 -4.55 19.35 -23.01
CA SER A 311 -3.96 19.83 -24.26
C SER A 311 -2.43 19.63 -24.27
N GLY A 312 -1.92 18.95 -25.30
CA GLY A 312 -0.50 18.64 -25.43
C GLY A 312 -0.05 17.34 -24.74
N THR A 313 -0.97 16.56 -24.17
CA THR A 313 -0.71 15.24 -23.59
C THR A 313 -1.57 14.16 -24.24
N THR A 314 -1.12 12.91 -24.16
CA THR A 314 -1.79 11.70 -24.66
C THR A 314 -1.61 10.56 -23.65
N PHE A 315 -2.27 9.42 -23.89
CA PHE A 315 -2.11 8.19 -23.11
C PHE A 315 -0.70 7.55 -23.23
N GLN A 316 0.23 8.18 -23.95
CA GLN A 316 1.63 7.76 -24.05
C GLN A 316 2.59 8.87 -23.58
N THR A 317 2.05 10.02 -23.15
CA THR A 317 2.89 11.09 -22.60
C THR A 317 3.32 10.71 -21.19
N PRO A 318 4.64 10.53 -20.91
CA PRO A 318 5.10 10.16 -19.58
C PRO A 318 4.70 11.17 -18.51
N ASN A 319 4.30 10.68 -17.34
CA ASN A 319 4.01 11.53 -16.19
C ASN A 319 5.28 11.68 -15.33
N PRO A 320 5.91 12.86 -15.30
CA PRO A 320 7.09 13.06 -14.48
C PRO A 320 6.69 13.17 -13.01
N LEU A 321 7.19 12.25 -12.22
CA LEU A 321 6.98 12.20 -10.78
C LEU A 321 8.26 12.57 -10.05
N ASN A 322 8.07 13.17 -8.88
CA ASN A 322 9.07 13.16 -7.82
C ASN A 322 8.38 12.80 -6.50
N ARG A 323 9.19 12.40 -5.52
CA ARG A 323 8.69 12.29 -4.14
C ARG A 323 8.42 13.70 -3.62
N VAL A 324 7.28 13.98 -2.99
CA VAL A 324 7.07 15.29 -2.34
C VAL A 324 7.71 15.31 -0.96
N THR A 325 7.36 14.31 -0.14
CA THR A 325 7.83 14.21 1.25
C THR A 325 8.97 13.20 1.32
N PRO A 326 10.18 13.59 1.75
CA PRO A 326 11.31 12.68 1.89
C PRO A 326 10.98 11.55 2.87
N ILE A 327 11.62 10.39 2.68
CA ILE A 327 11.54 9.31 3.66
C ILE A 327 12.19 9.79 4.96
N ALA A 328 11.59 9.48 6.10
CA ALA A 328 12.12 9.90 7.39
C ALA A 328 13.45 9.21 7.68
N GLU A 329 14.39 9.91 8.32
CA GLU A 329 15.73 9.37 8.63
C GLU A 329 15.67 8.03 9.40
N VAL A 330 14.73 7.92 10.35
CA VAL A 330 14.50 6.68 11.10
C VAL A 330 14.05 5.52 10.21
N THR A 331 13.22 5.79 9.21
CA THR A 331 12.74 4.80 8.23
C THR A 331 13.86 4.44 7.24
N ASP A 332 14.65 5.42 6.80
CA ASP A 332 15.81 5.20 5.93
C ASP A 332 16.87 4.33 6.60
N LYS A 333 17.06 4.48 7.91
CA LYS A 333 17.94 3.59 8.68
C LYS A 333 17.43 2.15 8.66
N VAL A 334 16.14 1.93 8.92
CA VAL A 334 15.53 0.59 8.85
C VAL A 334 15.63 0.02 7.44
N ASN A 335 15.37 0.83 6.41
CA ASN A 335 15.57 0.45 5.01
C ASN A 335 17.01 -0.01 4.74
N ALA A 336 18.01 0.74 5.20
CA ALA A 336 19.42 0.38 5.04
C ALA A 336 19.77 -0.95 5.75
N ASP A 337 19.25 -1.15 6.96
CA ASP A 337 19.48 -2.37 7.74
C ASP A 337 18.91 -3.61 7.04
N TYR A 338 17.66 -3.58 6.59
CA TYR A 338 17.06 -4.70 5.86
C TYR A 338 17.69 -4.91 4.48
N ARG A 339 17.89 -3.83 3.72
CA ARG A 339 18.48 -3.92 2.38
C ARG A 339 19.91 -4.41 2.42
N SER A 340 20.68 -4.19 3.50
CA SER A 340 22.04 -4.74 3.65
C SER A 340 22.09 -6.16 4.22
N ASN A 341 20.94 -6.74 4.60
CA ASN A 341 20.87 -8.11 5.11
C ASN A 341 21.40 -9.13 4.07
N PRO A 342 22.36 -10.02 4.44
CA PRO A 342 22.98 -10.96 3.49
C PRO A 342 22.02 -11.93 2.79
N ASP A 343 20.92 -12.33 3.45
CA ASP A 343 19.93 -13.21 2.85
C ASP A 343 19.00 -12.44 1.92
N LEU A 344 18.62 -11.21 2.28
CA LEU A 344 17.81 -10.35 1.40
C LEU A 344 18.60 -9.95 0.14
N GLN A 345 19.93 -9.84 0.25
CA GLN A 345 20.82 -9.57 -0.87
C GLN A 345 20.76 -10.62 -1.99
N LYS A 346 20.31 -11.84 -1.68
CA LYS A 346 20.09 -12.92 -2.67
C LYS A 346 18.78 -12.74 -3.45
N SER A 347 17.91 -11.83 -3.01
CA SER A 347 16.60 -11.57 -3.57
C SER A 347 16.53 -10.24 -4.32
N VAL A 348 15.52 -10.09 -5.18
CA VAL A 348 15.12 -8.82 -5.79
C VAL A 348 14.57 -7.82 -4.76
N LEU A 349 14.17 -8.29 -3.58
CA LEU A 349 13.58 -7.46 -2.52
C LEU A 349 14.51 -6.35 -2.00
N LYS A 350 15.83 -6.47 -2.20
CA LYS A 350 16.80 -5.40 -1.90
C LYS A 350 16.61 -4.12 -2.74
N TYR A 351 15.84 -4.20 -3.82
CA TYR A 351 15.48 -3.08 -4.70
C TYR A 351 14.14 -2.44 -4.33
N TYR A 352 13.63 -2.73 -3.13
CA TYR A 352 12.46 -2.07 -2.57
C TYR A 352 12.83 -1.34 -1.29
N GLN A 353 12.03 -0.34 -0.93
CA GLN A 353 12.17 0.43 0.28
C GLN A 353 10.81 0.76 0.87
N LEU A 354 10.72 0.76 2.19
CA LEU A 354 9.57 1.27 2.93
C LEU A 354 9.55 2.79 2.82
N ILE A 355 8.39 3.35 2.51
CA ILE A 355 8.18 4.80 2.53
C ILE A 355 7.73 5.27 3.91
N THR A 356 6.75 4.57 4.50
CA THR A 356 6.33 4.77 5.89
C THR A 356 5.40 3.63 6.33
N THR A 357 5.33 3.42 7.64
CA THR A 357 4.25 2.67 8.29
C THR A 357 3.30 3.63 9.00
N GLN A 358 2.05 3.72 8.54
CA GLN A 358 1.01 4.53 9.15
C GLN A 358 0.11 3.68 10.07
N ARG A 359 -0.17 4.18 11.26
CA ARG A 359 -0.99 3.54 12.31
C ARG A 359 -1.77 4.57 13.14
N PRO A 360 -2.81 4.18 13.88
CA PRO A 360 -3.43 5.04 14.88
C PRO A 360 -2.52 5.28 16.09
N LEU A 361 -2.33 6.55 16.51
CA LEU A 361 -1.54 6.90 17.71
C LEU A 361 -2.15 6.36 19.01
N MET A 362 -3.48 6.40 19.09
CA MET A 362 -4.28 6.01 20.24
C MET A 362 -5.47 5.17 19.73
N PRO A 363 -5.24 3.90 19.35
CA PRO A 363 -6.24 3.05 18.71
C PRO A 363 -7.53 2.88 19.53
N ASP A 364 -7.40 2.89 20.86
CA ASP A 364 -8.49 2.65 21.80
C ASP A 364 -9.18 3.93 22.30
N ASN A 365 -8.86 5.11 21.73
CA ASN A 365 -9.45 6.36 22.18
C ASN A 365 -10.93 6.46 21.74
N PRO A 366 -11.91 6.38 22.66
CA PRO A 366 -13.33 6.41 22.30
C PRO A 366 -13.77 7.76 21.73
N SER A 367 -13.02 8.84 22.00
CA SER A 367 -13.31 10.18 21.45
C SER A 367 -12.84 10.34 20.01
N ASN A 368 -12.02 9.42 19.49
CA ASN A 368 -11.59 9.41 18.10
C ASN A 368 -11.63 7.97 17.52
N PRO A 369 -12.83 7.44 17.21
CA PRO A 369 -12.98 6.06 16.74
C PRO A 369 -12.32 5.80 15.38
N LEU A 370 -12.03 6.84 14.59
CA LEU A 370 -11.31 6.72 13.32
C LEU A 370 -9.79 6.68 13.48
N GLY A 371 -9.29 6.86 14.71
CA GLY A 371 -7.87 6.91 15.01
C GLY A 371 -7.21 8.20 14.54
N GLN A 372 -6.05 8.52 15.11
CA GLN A 372 -5.21 9.62 14.64
C GLN A 372 -4.08 9.03 13.79
N PRO A 373 -4.05 9.27 12.47
CA PRO A 373 -3.01 8.74 11.61
C PRO A 373 -1.64 9.27 12.02
N THR A 374 -0.71 8.36 12.25
CA THR A 374 0.68 8.66 12.60
C THR A 374 1.59 7.80 11.74
N PRO A 375 2.58 8.39 11.03
CA PRO A 375 2.62 9.82 10.71
C PRO A 375 1.36 10.23 9.93
N SER A 376 1.06 11.53 9.92
CA SER A 376 -0.17 12.04 9.29
C SER A 376 -0.19 11.80 7.78
N LEU A 377 0.98 11.81 7.15
CA LEU A 377 1.16 11.61 5.72
C LEU A 377 1.64 10.20 5.40
N SER A 378 1.04 9.60 4.37
CA SER A 378 1.49 8.36 3.75
C SER A 378 1.22 8.45 2.26
N ALA A 379 2.27 8.47 1.43
CA ALA A 379 2.15 8.67 -0.01
C ALA A 379 3.16 7.82 -0.78
N ASN A 380 2.66 6.88 -1.57
CA ASN A 380 3.43 6.14 -2.56
C ASN A 380 3.42 6.91 -3.88
N VAL A 381 4.57 7.13 -4.50
CA VAL A 381 4.62 7.91 -5.75
C VAL A 381 3.82 7.29 -6.89
N THR A 382 3.57 5.97 -6.87
CA THR A 382 2.81 5.29 -7.94
C THR A 382 1.33 5.04 -7.58
N MET A 383 0.91 5.26 -6.32
CA MET A 383 -0.48 5.09 -5.91
C MET A 383 -1.17 6.41 -5.53
N GLU A 384 -0.41 7.35 -4.98
CA GLU A 384 -0.89 8.68 -4.58
C GLU A 384 -0.14 9.78 -5.35
N SER A 385 0.27 9.46 -6.58
CA SER A 385 1.11 10.27 -7.48
C SER A 385 0.76 11.75 -7.47
N TYR A 386 -0.54 12.06 -7.51
CA TYR A 386 -1.08 13.40 -7.71
C TYR A 386 -1.63 14.06 -6.43
N ILE A 387 -1.58 13.35 -5.29
CA ILE A 387 -2.08 13.83 -3.99
C ILE A 387 -1.06 13.59 -2.86
N GLN A 388 0.22 13.44 -3.21
CA GLN A 388 1.28 13.19 -2.22
C GLN A 388 1.31 14.19 -1.06
N PRO A 389 1.05 15.51 -1.23
CA PRO A 389 1.11 16.47 -0.12
C PRO A 389 0.03 16.29 0.98
N ASN A 390 -1.07 15.61 0.66
CA ASN A 390 -2.23 15.46 1.55
C ASN A 390 -2.73 14.02 1.71
N SER A 391 -1.99 13.06 1.15
CA SER A 391 -2.35 11.65 1.21
C SER A 391 -2.23 11.04 2.61
N SER A 392 -3.24 10.26 3.00
CA SER A 392 -3.25 9.46 4.22
C SER A 392 -4.10 8.21 3.97
N CYS A 393 -3.48 7.04 4.12
CA CYS A 393 -4.15 5.76 3.90
C CYS A 393 -5.33 5.59 4.87
N MET A 394 -5.10 5.82 6.17
CA MET A 394 -6.14 5.75 7.18
C MET A 394 -7.30 6.72 6.91
N ASN A 395 -7.01 7.98 6.58
CA ASN A 395 -8.09 8.95 6.31
C ASN A 395 -8.88 8.56 5.06
N CYS A 396 -8.19 8.16 3.99
CA CYS A 396 -8.84 7.73 2.76
C CYS A 396 -9.71 6.49 3.01
N HIS A 397 -9.20 5.51 3.74
CA HIS A 397 -9.90 4.26 4.02
C HIS A 397 -11.01 4.39 5.07
N SER A 398 -10.94 5.37 5.97
CA SER A 398 -12.06 5.69 6.89
C SER A 398 -13.36 6.05 6.17
N MET A 399 -13.27 6.41 4.88
CA MET A 399 -14.41 6.74 4.03
C MET A 399 -15.06 5.51 3.38
N ALA A 400 -14.44 4.34 3.46
CA ALA A 400 -14.88 3.14 2.77
C ALA A 400 -16.29 2.73 3.16
N THR A 401 -17.08 2.40 2.13
CA THR A 401 -18.46 1.92 2.23
C THR A 401 -18.65 0.79 1.21
N PRO A 402 -19.56 -0.17 1.45
CA PRO A 402 -19.94 -1.12 0.42
C PRO A 402 -20.59 -0.45 -0.80
N VAL A 403 -20.78 -1.22 -1.86
CA VAL A 403 -21.65 -0.80 -2.97
C VAL A 403 -23.07 -0.52 -2.47
N LYS A 404 -23.67 0.59 -2.88
CA LYS A 404 -25.06 1.00 -2.54
C LYS A 404 -25.37 1.06 -1.03
N SER A 405 -24.37 1.19 -0.15
CA SER A 405 -24.57 1.31 1.31
C SER A 405 -24.09 2.66 1.84
N PRO A 406 -24.82 3.29 2.78
CA PRO A 406 -24.34 4.46 3.49
C PRO A 406 -23.42 4.13 4.67
N TYR A 407 -23.33 2.85 5.07
CA TYR A 407 -22.58 2.40 6.24
C TYR A 407 -21.12 2.10 5.93
N LYS A 408 -20.25 2.29 6.92
CA LYS A 408 -18.81 2.06 6.80
C LYS A 408 -18.47 0.57 6.70
N SER A 409 -17.41 0.26 5.97
CA SER A 409 -16.92 -1.11 5.74
C SER A 409 -15.57 -1.39 6.40
N ASP A 410 -15.39 -0.92 7.64
CA ASP A 410 -14.20 -1.24 8.45
C ASP A 410 -12.88 -1.00 7.69
N PHE A 411 -12.73 0.20 7.14
CA PHE A 411 -11.55 0.64 6.37
C PHE A 411 -11.27 -0.11 5.05
N SER A 412 -12.13 -1.05 4.63
CA SER A 412 -11.94 -1.82 3.39
C SER A 412 -12.84 -1.33 2.25
N TYR A 413 -12.26 -1.10 1.07
CA TYR A 413 -13.05 -0.88 -0.15
C TYR A 413 -13.34 -2.17 -0.93
N LEU A 414 -12.94 -3.36 -0.46
CA LEU A 414 -13.20 -4.62 -1.19
C LEU A 414 -14.69 -4.78 -1.51
N PHE A 415 -15.59 -4.37 -0.62
CA PHE A 415 -17.03 -4.48 -0.83
C PHE A 415 -17.61 -3.55 -1.91
N LYS A 416 -16.83 -2.63 -2.48
CA LYS A 416 -17.21 -1.89 -3.70
C LYS A 416 -17.28 -2.79 -4.93
N PHE A 417 -16.56 -3.91 -4.91
CA PHE A 417 -16.51 -4.85 -6.03
C PHE A 417 -17.69 -5.84 -6.06
N ALA A 418 -18.53 -5.88 -5.02
CA ALA A 418 -19.66 -6.79 -4.95
C ALA A 418 -20.67 -6.59 -6.10
N ASN A 419 -21.15 -7.69 -6.66
CA ASN A 419 -22.06 -7.69 -7.81
C ASN A 419 -23.46 -8.16 -7.39
N SER A 420 -24.51 -7.57 -7.97
CA SER A 420 -25.90 -8.02 -7.76
C SER A 420 -26.18 -9.27 -8.60
N PRO A 421 -26.95 -10.25 -8.08
CA PRO A 421 -27.54 -11.31 -8.88
C PRO A 421 -28.40 -10.78 -10.01
N VAL A 422 -28.50 -11.53 -11.11
CA VAL A 422 -29.45 -11.19 -12.19
C VAL A 422 -30.86 -11.27 -11.63
N ILE A 423 -31.61 -10.17 -11.69
CA ILE A 423 -33.05 -10.19 -11.45
C ILE A 423 -33.66 -11.02 -12.58
N LYS A 424 -34.14 -12.23 -12.29
CA LYS A 424 -35.05 -12.91 -13.23
C LYS A 424 -36.25 -12.00 -13.38
N SER A 425 -36.46 -11.48 -14.59
CA SER A 425 -37.73 -10.85 -14.94
C SER A 425 -38.83 -11.86 -14.60
N ILE A 426 -39.64 -11.56 -13.59
CA ILE A 426 -40.90 -12.24 -13.40
C ILE A 426 -41.67 -11.91 -14.67
N LYS A 427 -41.83 -12.90 -15.56
CA LYS A 427 -42.85 -12.80 -16.59
C LYS A 427 -44.16 -12.78 -15.82
N ASP A 428 -44.84 -11.64 -15.86
CA ASP A 428 -46.24 -11.58 -15.47
C ASP A 428 -46.99 -12.61 -16.34
N GLU A 429 -47.44 -13.69 -15.71
CA GLU A 429 -48.51 -14.53 -16.25
C GLU A 429 -49.82 -13.78 -15.99
N GLU A 430 -50.31 -13.07 -17.01
CA GLU A 430 -51.74 -12.84 -17.24
C GLU A 430 -52.13 -13.30 -18.63
#